data_AF-A0A3F2RFE5-F1
#
_entry.id   AF-A0A3F2RFE5-F1
#
_cell.length_a   1.000
_cell.length_b   1.000
_cell.length_c   1.000
_cell.angle_alpha   90.00
_cell.angle_beta   90.00
_cell.angle_gamma   90.00
#
_symmetry.space_group_name_H-M   'P 1'
#
loop_
_entity.id
_entity.type
_entity.pdbx_description
1 polymer ?
#
loop_
_entity_poly.entity_id
_entity_poly.type
_entity_poly.pdbx_seq_one_letter_code
_entity_poly.pdbx_strand_id
1 'polypeptide(L)'
;MATCDRFHQTWVHDPSNDDPVYDRVRIRQELKRLEREHGPDVLDLFSKFQQTAAKAKNEFVRAERVMILKHVVLWEPESVVVRMTVFSDPEMFDELLYRVLSKIVMHIGNKDTPPRLASITRFAADLQRLDTGKQVTLGGCRIKRVAKGYKLQFQPERKGRQLLHKKI
;
A
#
# COMPACT_ATOMS: atom_id res chain seq x y z
N MET A 1 -33.01 8.95 11.38
CA MET A 1 -34.48 8.89 11.23
C MET A 1 -35.01 10.01 10.33
N ALA A 2 -34.51 11.25 10.45
CA ALA A 2 -34.95 12.40 9.66
C ALA A 2 -35.22 12.18 8.14
N THR A 3 -34.36 11.43 7.43
CA THR A 3 -34.56 11.18 5.99
C THR A 3 -35.60 10.11 5.69
N CYS A 4 -35.61 8.99 6.42
CA CYS A 4 -36.62 7.92 6.20
C CYS A 4 -38.02 8.42 6.55
N ASP A 5 -38.14 9.18 7.65
CA ASP A 5 -39.40 9.79 8.07
C ASP A 5 -39.91 10.78 7.02
N ARG A 6 -39.02 11.60 6.46
CA ARG A 6 -39.34 12.57 5.40
C ARG A 6 -39.89 11.94 4.13
N PHE A 7 -39.49 10.71 3.81
CA PHE A 7 -39.93 9.98 2.61
C PHE A 7 -40.92 8.85 2.91
N HIS A 8 -41.48 8.82 4.13
CA HIS A 8 -42.42 7.80 4.59
C HIS A 8 -41.93 6.35 4.34
N GLN A 9 -40.62 6.13 4.48
CA GLN A 9 -40.03 4.81 4.30
C GLN A 9 -40.03 4.06 5.63
N THR A 10 -40.58 2.84 5.62
CA THR A 10 -40.61 1.98 6.81
C THR A 10 -39.21 1.44 7.07
N TRP A 11 -38.71 1.62 8.30
CA TRP A 11 -37.43 1.05 8.72
C TRP A 11 -37.55 -0.47 8.88
N VAL A 12 -36.66 -1.23 8.23
CA VAL A 12 -36.53 -2.67 8.41
C VAL A 12 -35.25 -2.94 9.21
N HIS A 13 -35.39 -3.66 10.32
CA HIS A 13 -34.26 -4.02 11.16
C HIS A 13 -33.62 -5.33 10.70
N ASP A 14 -32.39 -5.26 10.17
CA ASP A 14 -31.58 -6.44 9.86
C ASP A 14 -30.82 -6.92 11.13
N PRO A 15 -31.04 -8.16 11.62
CA PRO A 15 -30.34 -8.74 12.77
C PRO A 15 -28.80 -8.71 12.66
N SER A 16 -28.23 -8.71 11.44
CA SER A 16 -26.78 -8.64 11.22
C SER A 16 -26.13 -7.33 11.69
N ASN A 17 -26.94 -6.33 12.05
CA ASN A 17 -26.48 -5.08 12.64
C ASN A 17 -26.06 -5.19 14.10
N ASP A 18 -26.51 -6.23 14.79
CA ASP A 18 -26.25 -6.46 16.22
C ASP A 18 -25.35 -7.68 16.49
N ASP A 19 -25.00 -8.45 15.46
CA ASP A 19 -24.19 -9.66 15.61
C ASP A 19 -22.70 -9.32 15.89
N PRO A 20 -22.17 -9.64 17.09
CA PRO A 20 -20.80 -9.34 17.46
C PRO A 20 -19.76 -10.18 16.71
N VAL A 21 -20.14 -11.19 15.91
CA VAL A 21 -19.20 -11.91 15.05
C VAL A 21 -18.47 -10.95 14.10
N TYR A 22 -19.14 -9.89 13.65
CA TYR A 22 -18.57 -8.89 12.75
C TYR A 22 -17.81 -7.79 13.51
N ASP A 23 -16.57 -7.53 13.09
CA ASP A 23 -15.72 -6.46 13.68
C ASP A 23 -16.41 -5.09 13.68
N ARG A 24 -17.18 -4.76 12.63
CA ARG A 24 -17.92 -3.50 12.53
C ARG A 24 -18.88 -3.29 13.69
N VAL A 25 -19.50 -4.36 14.19
CA VAL A 25 -20.48 -4.30 15.29
C VAL A 25 -19.74 -4.10 16.61
N ARG A 26 -18.68 -4.89 16.84
CA ARG A 26 -17.80 -4.72 18.02
C ARG A 26 -17.20 -3.32 18.10
N ILE A 27 -16.67 -2.79 17.00
CA ILE A 27 -16.13 -1.42 16.93
C ILE A 27 -17.22 -0.39 17.25
N ARG A 28 -18.43 -0.53 16.69
CA ARG A 28 -19.55 0.39 16.97
C ARG A 28 -19.96 0.36 18.44
N GLN A 29 -19.97 -0.82 19.06
CA GLN A 29 -20.28 -0.98 20.48
C GLN A 29 -19.21 -0.32 21.36
N GLU A 30 -17.93 -0.49 21.04
CA GLU A 30 -16.83 0.19 21.75
C GLU A 30 -16.87 1.72 21.57
N LEU A 31 -17.19 2.23 20.37
CA LEU A 31 -17.35 3.66 20.15
C LEU A 31 -18.47 4.25 21.01
N LYS A 32 -19.61 3.56 21.15
CA LYS A 32 -20.69 3.96 22.07
C LYS A 32 -20.23 3.95 23.53
N ARG A 33 -19.37 3.00 23.91
CA ARG A 33 -18.80 2.95 25.26
C ARG A 33 -17.88 4.15 25.51
N LEU A 34 -16.97 4.45 24.59
CA LEU A 34 -16.07 5.60 24.69
C LEU A 34 -16.84 6.92 24.76
N GLU A 35 -17.90 7.07 23.96
CA GLU A 35 -18.76 8.25 23.97
C GLU A 35 -19.44 8.45 25.34
N ARG A 36 -19.88 7.38 25.99
CA ARG A 36 -20.45 7.45 27.36
C ARG A 36 -19.40 7.81 28.41
N GLU A 37 -18.17 7.33 28.27
CA GLU A 37 -17.09 7.53 29.24
C GLU A 37 -16.44 8.93 29.12
N HIS A 38 -16.31 9.45 27.90
CA HIS A 38 -15.54 10.66 27.61
C HIS A 38 -16.37 11.82 27.02
N GLY A 39 -17.65 11.59 26.74
CA GLY A 39 -18.56 12.57 26.12
C GLY A 39 -18.60 12.49 24.59
N PRO A 40 -19.56 13.18 23.96
CA PRO A 40 -19.81 13.12 22.52
C PRO A 40 -18.63 13.63 21.67
N ASP A 41 -17.88 14.60 22.20
CA ASP A 41 -16.79 15.28 21.48
C ASP A 41 -15.60 14.35 21.15
N VAL A 42 -15.50 13.17 21.80
CA VAL A 42 -14.44 12.19 21.49
C VAL A 42 -14.54 11.68 20.06
N LEU A 43 -15.75 11.58 19.51
CA LEU A 43 -15.96 11.11 18.14
C LEU A 43 -15.54 12.17 17.10
N ASP A 44 -15.68 13.45 17.45
CA ASP A 44 -15.19 14.56 16.61
C ASP A 44 -13.67 14.56 16.48
N LEU A 45 -12.94 14.09 17.50
CA LEU A 45 -11.49 13.91 17.43
C LEU A 45 -11.09 12.90 16.35
N PHE A 46 -11.84 11.80 16.20
CA PHE A 46 -11.58 10.82 15.12
C PHE A 46 -11.82 11.42 13.74
N SER A 47 -12.87 12.24 13.57
CA SER A 47 -13.13 12.95 12.31
C SER A 47 -11.99 13.92 11.96
N LYS A 48 -11.53 14.72 12.94
CA LYS A 48 -10.38 15.63 12.77
C LYS A 48 -9.09 14.86 12.45
N PHE A 49 -8.85 13.74 13.13
CA PHE A 49 -7.72 12.87 12.84
C PHE A 49 -7.78 12.30 11.42
N GLN A 50 -8.93 11.82 10.98
CA GLN A 50 -9.15 11.32 9.62
C GLN A 50 -8.86 12.39 8.57
N GLN A 51 -9.33 13.63 8.78
CA GLN A 51 -9.06 14.74 7.86
C GLN A 51 -7.56 15.07 7.78
N THR A 52 -6.87 15.09 8.92
CA THR A 52 -5.42 15.32 8.96
C THR A 52 -4.66 14.19 8.28
N ALA A 53 -5.03 12.93 8.53
CA ALA A 53 -4.44 11.77 7.86
C ALA A 53 -4.68 11.80 6.34
N ALA A 54 -5.86 12.23 5.89
CA ALA A 54 -6.17 12.39 4.47
C ALA A 54 -5.31 13.48 3.81
N LYS A 55 -5.11 14.61 4.49
CA LYS A 55 -4.19 15.68 4.04
C LYS A 55 -2.77 15.15 3.93
N ALA A 56 -2.26 14.50 4.97
CA ALA A 56 -0.92 13.91 4.96
C ALA A 56 -0.74 12.90 3.83
N LYS A 57 -1.73 12.02 3.61
CA LYS A 57 -1.74 11.07 2.49
C LYS A 57 -1.60 11.79 1.14
N ASN A 58 -2.32 12.89 0.93
CA ASN A 58 -2.23 13.67 -0.31
C ASN A 58 -0.85 14.32 -0.49
N GLU A 59 -0.24 14.82 0.59
CA GLU A 59 1.12 15.35 0.52
C GLU A 59 2.13 14.26 0.17
N PHE A 60 2.03 13.07 0.77
CA PHE A 60 2.87 11.93 0.38
C PHE A 60 2.68 11.57 -1.10
N VAL A 61 1.44 11.56 -1.61
CA VAL A 61 1.19 11.30 -3.04
C VAL A 61 1.91 12.32 -3.94
N ARG A 62 2.00 13.59 -3.53
CA ARG A 62 2.75 14.60 -4.27
C ARG A 62 4.26 14.35 -4.19
N ALA A 63 4.80 14.12 -2.99
CA ALA A 63 6.21 13.83 -2.79
C ALA A 63 6.65 12.56 -3.56
N GLU A 64 5.84 11.51 -3.53
CA GLU A 64 6.05 10.26 -4.28
C GLU A 64 6.17 10.54 -5.79
N ARG A 65 5.31 11.41 -6.35
CA ARG A 65 5.37 11.78 -7.77
C ARG A 65 6.68 12.49 -8.11
N VAL A 66 7.13 13.41 -7.28
CA VAL A 66 8.42 14.11 -7.47
C VAL A 66 9.57 13.09 -7.50
N MET A 67 9.59 12.17 -6.54
CA MET A 67 10.63 11.14 -6.46
C MET A 67 10.58 10.15 -7.62
N ILE A 68 9.38 9.77 -8.07
CA ILE A 68 9.21 8.93 -9.26
C ILE A 68 9.79 9.64 -10.49
N LEU A 69 9.44 10.91 -10.72
CA LEU A 69 9.96 11.69 -11.85
C LEU A 69 11.49 11.85 -11.79
N LYS A 70 12.05 12.03 -10.58
CA LYS A 70 13.49 12.21 -10.37
C LYS A 70 14.30 10.94 -10.60
N HIS A 71 13.83 9.78 -10.12
CA HIS A 71 14.62 8.56 -10.06
C HIS A 71 14.17 7.44 -11.00
N VAL A 72 12.93 7.43 -11.46
CA VAL A 72 12.45 6.41 -12.40
C VAL A 72 12.79 6.84 -13.82
N VAL A 73 13.54 5.98 -14.51
CA VAL A 73 14.00 6.20 -15.90
C VAL A 73 13.03 5.58 -16.91
N LEU A 74 12.31 4.52 -16.50
CA LEU A 74 11.36 3.81 -17.33
C LEU A 74 10.19 3.34 -16.47
N TRP A 75 8.96 3.57 -16.91
CA TRP A 75 7.74 3.05 -16.29
C TRP A 75 6.84 2.42 -17.35
N GLU A 76 6.94 1.10 -17.51
CA GLU A 76 6.14 0.29 -18.44
C GLU A 76 5.35 -0.78 -17.67
N PRO A 77 4.32 -1.40 -18.28
CA PRO A 77 3.54 -2.45 -17.62
C PRO A 77 4.38 -3.63 -17.10
N GLU A 78 5.41 -4.03 -17.86
CA GLU A 78 6.22 -5.22 -17.56
C GLU A 78 7.65 -4.87 -17.08
N SER A 79 7.97 -3.59 -16.96
CA SER A 79 9.32 -3.15 -16.60
C SER A 79 9.33 -1.76 -16.00
N VAL A 80 9.89 -1.62 -14.80
CA VAL A 80 10.22 -0.31 -14.20
C VAL A 80 11.72 -0.26 -13.95
N VAL A 81 12.37 0.85 -14.33
CA VAL A 81 13.82 1.04 -14.12
C VAL A 81 14.06 2.25 -13.24
N VAL A 82 14.75 2.04 -12.11
CA VAL A 82 15.01 3.07 -11.10
C VAL A 82 16.51 3.32 -10.96
N ARG A 83 16.94 4.57 -10.81
CA ARG A 83 18.35 4.91 -10.50
C ARG A 83 18.68 4.49 -9.08
N MET A 84 19.88 3.93 -8.87
CA MET A 84 20.38 3.61 -7.52
C MET A 84 20.55 4.83 -6.62
N THR A 85 20.65 6.03 -7.21
CA THR A 85 20.71 7.30 -6.44
C THR A 85 19.47 7.54 -5.59
N VAL A 86 18.37 6.82 -5.82
CA VAL A 86 17.16 6.85 -4.98
C VAL A 86 17.45 6.56 -3.50
N PHE A 87 18.46 5.75 -3.20
CA PHE A 87 18.82 5.37 -1.82
C PHE A 87 19.76 6.36 -1.12
N SER A 88 20.35 7.29 -1.88
CA SER A 88 21.30 8.28 -1.36
C SER A 88 20.78 9.70 -1.55
N ASP A 89 19.51 9.86 -1.93
CA ASP A 89 18.90 11.17 -2.15
C ASP A 89 18.51 11.77 -0.78
N PRO A 90 19.03 12.96 -0.42
CA PRO A 90 18.74 13.57 0.88
C PRO A 90 17.27 13.97 1.06
N GLU A 91 16.50 14.11 -0.03
CA GLU A 91 15.05 14.36 0.04
C GLU A 91 14.23 13.07 0.19
N MET A 92 14.88 11.89 0.06
CA MET A 92 14.26 10.58 0.19
C MET A 92 14.45 10.01 1.60
N PHE A 93 13.50 10.29 2.49
CA PHE A 93 13.42 9.59 3.78
C PHE A 93 12.77 8.21 3.63
N ASP A 94 13.00 7.33 4.62
CA ASP A 94 12.65 5.92 4.57
C ASP A 94 11.18 5.64 4.21
N GLU A 95 10.23 6.33 4.86
CA GLU A 95 8.80 6.15 4.59
C GLU A 95 8.43 6.53 3.14
N LEU A 96 9.07 7.55 2.56
CA LEU A 96 8.85 7.93 1.16
C LEU A 96 9.43 6.88 0.21
N LEU A 97 10.63 6.38 0.50
CA LEU A 97 11.25 5.29 -0.24
C LEU A 97 10.36 4.04 -0.25
N TYR A 98 9.85 3.65 0.93
CA TYR A 98 8.99 2.47 1.06
C TYR A 98 7.69 2.60 0.29
N ARG A 99 7.10 3.80 0.27
CA ARG A 99 5.91 4.10 -0.54
C ARG A 99 6.18 4.00 -2.04
N VAL A 100 7.28 4.60 -2.50
CA VAL A 100 7.70 4.53 -3.91
C VAL A 100 7.96 3.09 -4.33
N LEU A 101 8.74 2.33 -3.55
CA LEU A 101 9.02 0.92 -3.83
C LEU A 101 7.74 0.08 -3.79
N SER A 102 6.83 0.33 -2.85
CA SER A 102 5.54 -0.38 -2.77
C SER A 102 4.70 -0.14 -4.03
N LYS A 103 4.63 1.09 -4.53
CA LYS A 103 3.93 1.40 -5.79
C LYS A 103 4.51 0.65 -6.98
N ILE A 104 5.84 0.60 -7.10
CA ILE A 104 6.51 -0.11 -8.18
C ILE A 104 6.24 -1.61 -8.09
N VAL A 105 6.33 -2.18 -6.89
CA VAL A 105 6.06 -3.60 -6.64
C VAL A 105 4.59 -3.96 -6.92
N MET A 106 3.64 -3.11 -6.52
CA MET A 106 2.22 -3.33 -6.83
C MET A 106 1.95 -3.28 -8.33
N HIS A 107 2.52 -2.28 -9.02
CA HIS A 107 2.38 -2.10 -10.47
C HIS A 107 2.92 -3.32 -11.23
N ILE A 108 4.17 -3.72 -10.97
CA ILE A 108 4.81 -4.83 -11.67
C ILE A 108 4.27 -6.20 -11.22
N GLY A 109 3.96 -6.35 -9.92
CA GLY A 109 3.45 -7.59 -9.35
C GLY A 109 1.96 -7.84 -9.58
N ASN A 110 1.26 -6.87 -10.19
CA ASN A 110 -0.18 -6.85 -10.39
C ASN A 110 -0.96 -7.15 -9.10
N LYS A 111 -0.71 -6.34 -8.06
CA LYS A 111 -1.31 -6.49 -6.71
C LYS A 111 -2.17 -5.28 -6.37
N ASP A 112 -3.35 -5.54 -5.82
CA ASP A 112 -4.28 -4.49 -5.36
C ASP A 112 -3.90 -3.91 -4.00
N THR A 113 -3.08 -4.62 -3.23
CA THR A 113 -2.65 -4.20 -1.88
C THR A 113 -1.13 -4.07 -1.80
N PRO A 114 -0.60 -3.06 -1.08
CA PRO A 114 0.83 -2.91 -0.89
C PRO A 114 1.42 -4.08 -0.09
N PRO A 115 2.72 -4.38 -0.26
CA PRO A 115 3.44 -5.27 0.64
C PRO A 115 3.36 -4.78 2.09
N ARG A 116 3.44 -5.71 3.04
CA ARG A 116 3.53 -5.37 4.47
C ARG A 116 4.77 -4.51 4.73
N LEU A 117 4.66 -3.54 5.66
CA LEU A 117 5.76 -2.63 6.00
C LEU A 117 7.07 -3.37 6.31
N ALA A 118 7.02 -4.39 7.17
CA ALA A 118 8.21 -5.18 7.49
C ALA A 118 8.86 -5.85 6.25
N SER A 119 8.06 -6.22 5.24
CA SER A 119 8.58 -6.80 4.00
C SER A 119 9.22 -5.75 3.10
N ILE A 120 8.62 -4.56 2.97
CA ILE A 120 9.19 -3.50 2.13
C ILE A 120 10.45 -2.89 2.75
N THR A 121 10.51 -2.76 4.08
CA THR A 121 11.70 -2.29 4.80
C THR A 121 12.88 -3.23 4.60
N ARG A 122 12.68 -4.54 4.80
CA ARG A 122 13.73 -5.54 4.53
C ARG A 122 14.15 -5.51 3.07
N PHE A 123 13.18 -5.46 2.16
CA PHE A 123 13.43 -5.41 0.74
C PHE A 123 14.24 -4.19 0.30
N ALA A 124 13.99 -3.00 0.87
CA ALA A 124 14.79 -1.81 0.61
C ALA A 124 16.26 -2.00 1.03
N ALA A 125 16.51 -2.60 2.20
CA ALA A 125 17.85 -2.94 2.66
C ALA A 125 18.53 -3.98 1.76
N ASP A 126 17.79 -5.00 1.32
CA ASP A 126 18.29 -6.04 0.40
C ASP A 126 18.69 -5.43 -0.95
N LEU A 127 17.92 -4.48 -1.48
CA LEU A 127 18.23 -3.78 -2.73
C LEU A 127 19.51 -2.94 -2.65
N GLN A 128 19.74 -2.25 -1.54
CA GLN A 128 20.98 -1.48 -1.31
C GLN A 128 22.22 -2.39 -1.34
N ARG A 129 22.10 -3.60 -0.79
CA ARG A 129 23.19 -4.60 -0.71
C ARG A 129 23.25 -5.56 -1.89
N LEU A 130 22.32 -5.43 -2.85
CA LEU A 130 22.21 -6.38 -3.96
C LEU A 130 23.46 -6.34 -4.84
N ASP A 131 24.14 -7.46 -5.03
CA ASP A 131 25.29 -7.53 -5.95
C ASP A 131 24.85 -7.60 -7.42
N THR A 132 25.74 -7.21 -8.33
CA THR A 132 25.53 -7.41 -9.77
C THR A 132 25.40 -8.91 -10.08
N GLY A 133 24.38 -9.28 -10.86
CA GLY A 133 24.10 -10.68 -11.21
C GLY A 133 23.18 -11.41 -10.22
N LYS A 134 22.94 -10.87 -9.02
CA LYS A 134 21.93 -11.38 -8.08
C LYS A 134 20.56 -10.76 -8.36
N GLN A 135 19.53 -11.43 -7.84
CA GLN A 135 18.15 -10.98 -7.91
C GLN A 135 17.45 -11.17 -6.57
N VAL A 136 16.46 -10.31 -6.29
CA VAL A 136 15.55 -10.41 -5.15
C VAL A 136 14.11 -10.36 -5.65
N THR A 137 13.17 -10.91 -4.88
CA THR A 137 11.76 -10.92 -5.24
C THR A 137 10.90 -10.36 -4.11
N LEU A 138 9.82 -9.67 -4.48
CA LEU A 138 8.78 -9.24 -3.56
C LEU A 138 7.47 -9.04 -4.32
N GLY A 139 6.36 -9.58 -3.80
CA GLY A 139 5.02 -9.27 -4.29
C GLY A 139 4.73 -9.70 -5.74
N GLY A 140 5.44 -10.70 -6.29
CA GLY A 140 5.35 -11.08 -7.71
C GLY A 140 6.22 -10.23 -8.63
N CYS A 141 7.09 -9.39 -8.07
CA CYS A 141 8.13 -8.68 -8.78
C CYS A 141 9.49 -9.33 -8.52
N ARG A 142 10.32 -9.37 -9.56
CA ARG A 142 11.74 -9.74 -9.52
C ARG A 142 12.60 -8.53 -9.88
N ILE A 143 13.63 -8.30 -9.09
CA ILE A 143 14.48 -7.11 -9.19
C ILE A 143 15.93 -7.52 -9.29
N LYS A 144 16.66 -6.88 -10.21
CA LYS A 144 18.10 -7.06 -10.41
C LYS A 144 18.78 -5.72 -10.64
N ARG A 145 20.09 -5.67 -10.38
CA ARG A 145 20.93 -4.56 -10.83
C ARG A 145 21.21 -4.67 -12.32
N VAL A 146 21.15 -3.52 -13.01
CA VAL A 146 21.47 -3.37 -14.43
C VAL A 146 22.37 -2.16 -14.65
N ALA A 147 22.84 -1.95 -15.88
CA ALA A 147 23.69 -0.82 -16.26
C ALA A 147 24.93 -0.67 -15.34
N LYS A 148 25.75 -1.72 -15.24
CA LYS A 148 26.93 -1.79 -14.36
C LYS A 148 26.63 -1.50 -12.87
N GLY A 149 25.39 -1.73 -12.43
CA GLY A 149 24.99 -1.59 -11.05
C GLY A 149 24.38 -0.23 -10.68
N TYR A 150 24.29 0.72 -11.61
CA TYR A 150 23.75 2.06 -11.36
C TYR A 150 22.22 2.15 -11.39
N LYS A 151 21.54 1.10 -11.85
CA LYS A 151 20.08 1.05 -11.95
C LYS A 151 19.54 -0.26 -11.42
N LEU A 152 18.32 -0.22 -10.90
CA LEU A 152 17.49 -1.38 -10.58
C LEU A 152 16.47 -1.57 -11.70
N GLN A 153 16.28 -2.81 -12.13
CA GLN A 153 15.20 -3.19 -13.03
C GLN A 153 14.22 -4.11 -12.31
N PHE A 154 12.97 -3.68 -12.24
CA PHE A 154 11.83 -4.40 -11.70
C PHE A 154 11.07 -5.03 -12.86
N GLN A 155 10.78 -6.33 -12.79
CA GLN A 155 10.01 -7.07 -13.80
C GLN A 155 9.08 -8.07 -13.12
N PRO A 156 8.00 -8.54 -13.77
CA PRO A 156 7.18 -9.59 -13.23
C PRO A 156 8.01 -10.86 -12.98
N GLU A 157 7.72 -11.53 -11.87
CA GLU A 157 8.26 -12.84 -11.57
C GLU A 157 7.60 -13.85 -12.52
N ARG A 158 8.23 -14.12 -13.67
CA ARG A 158 7.77 -15.16 -14.58
C ARG A 158 7.92 -16.52 -13.90
N LYS A 159 6.81 -17.09 -13.43
CA LYS A 159 6.74 -18.51 -13.11
C LYS A 159 7.08 -19.27 -14.40
N GLY A 160 8.14 -20.08 -14.38
CA GLY A 160 8.43 -20.95 -15.50
C GLY A 160 7.18 -21.73 -15.88
N ARG A 161 6.84 -21.79 -17.17
CA ARG A 161 5.83 -22.73 -17.69
C ARG A 161 6.18 -24.10 -17.10
N GLN A 162 5.39 -24.60 -16.14
CA GLN A 162 5.32 -26.03 -15.94
C GLN A 162 4.75 -26.57 -17.25
N LEU A 163 5.63 -27.13 -18.07
CA LEU A 163 5.25 -27.95 -19.21
C LEU A 163 4.41 -29.10 -18.66
N LEU A 164 3.08 -28.93 -18.71
CA LEU A 164 2.11 -30.01 -18.52
C LEU A 164 2.25 -30.97 -19.70
N HIS A 165 3.28 -31.80 -19.70
CA HIS A 165 3.25 -33.07 -20.40
C HIS A 165 2.47 -34.04 -19.52
N LYS A 166 1.14 -33.97 -19.57
CA LYS A 166 0.33 -35.15 -19.25
C LYS A 166 0.43 -36.08 -20.44
N LYS A 167 1.36 -37.04 -20.38
CA LYS A 167 1.19 -38.32 -21.07
C LYS A 167 0.14 -39.11 -20.30
N ILE A 168 -1.00 -39.34 -20.93
CA ILE A 168 -1.76 -40.60 -20.81
C ILE A 168 -2.14 -40.96 -22.24
#